data_AF-A0A0K1K2J9-F1
#
_entry.id   AF-A0A0K1K2J9-F1
#
_cell.length_a   1.000
_cell.length_b   1.000
_cell.length_c   1.000
_cell.angle_alpha   90.00
_cell.angle_beta   90.00
_cell.angle_gamma   90.00
#
_symmetry.space_group_name_H-M   'P 1'
#
loop_
_entity.id
_entity.type
_entity.pdbx_description
1 polymer ?
#
loop_
_entity_poly.entity_id
_entity_poly.type
_entity_poly.pdbx_seq_one_letter_code
_entity_poly.pdbx_strand_id
1 'polypeptide(L)'
;MSLARQLAPGWRLSMRHRYLEAPAGQRTELTSLEFNFIKIFAMTEMGEAVSRKQIVQSFGEDYLSYDQNRLDTMVRRLRKKIDSQMGIKLPLNTERVRGFSFGDILIIDP
;
A
#
# COMPACT_ATOMS: atom_id res chain seq x y z
N MET A 1 -9.36 5.82 21.57
CA MET A 1 -8.64 4.57 21.22
C MET A 1 -9.67 3.44 21.27
N SER A 2 -10.11 2.94 20.12
CA SER A 2 -11.19 1.93 20.04
C SER A 2 -10.63 0.53 20.33
N LEU A 3 -11.27 -0.22 21.23
CA LEU A 3 -10.96 -1.61 21.57
C LEU A 3 -10.93 -2.55 20.34
N ALA A 4 -11.67 -2.19 19.27
CA ALA A 4 -11.71 -2.93 18.02
C ALA A 4 -10.37 -2.93 17.25
N ARG A 5 -9.51 -1.91 17.45
CA ARG A 5 -8.18 -1.87 16.82
C ARG A 5 -7.19 -2.84 17.48
N GLN A 6 -7.40 -3.17 18.76
CA GLN A 6 -6.55 -4.11 19.50
C GLN A 6 -6.83 -5.58 19.15
N LEU A 7 -8.02 -5.89 18.62
CA LEU A 7 -8.46 -7.28 18.40
C LEU A 7 -8.16 -7.80 16.98
N ALA A 8 -7.84 -6.92 16.03
CA ALA A 8 -7.46 -7.29 14.67
C ALA A 8 -6.09 -6.71 14.33
N PRO A 9 -4.98 -7.43 14.61
CA PRO A 9 -3.65 -6.99 14.22
C PRO A 9 -3.60 -6.90 12.69
N GLY A 10 -3.29 -5.72 12.16
CA GLY A 10 -3.24 -5.50 10.73
C GLY A 10 -2.99 -4.04 10.39
N TRP A 11 -2.50 -3.81 9.19
CA TRP A 11 -2.37 -2.48 8.63
C TRP A 11 -3.76 -1.93 8.32
N ARG A 12 -3.96 -0.62 8.49
CA ARG A 12 -5.25 0.04 8.23
C ARG A 12 -5.07 1.20 7.27
N LEU A 13 -5.85 1.21 6.19
CA LEU A 13 -5.90 2.31 5.24
C LEU A 13 -7.12 3.18 5.56
N SER A 14 -6.89 4.42 6.01
CA SER A 14 -7.98 5.35 6.27
C SER A 14 -8.49 5.96 4.95
N MET A 15 -9.74 5.71 4.61
CA MET A 15 -10.38 6.24 3.40
C MET A 15 -10.65 7.74 3.52
N ARG A 16 -11.09 8.18 4.71
CA ARG A 16 -11.37 9.60 4.98
C ARG A 16 -10.12 10.46 5.05
N HIS A 17 -9.09 9.99 5.75
CA HIS A 17 -7.92 10.80 6.09
C HIS A 17 -6.67 10.47 5.24
N ARG A 18 -6.73 9.44 4.39
CA ARG A 18 -5.63 8.98 3.51
C ARG A 18 -4.30 8.79 4.25
N TYR A 19 -4.35 8.13 5.39
CA TYR A 19 -3.14 7.64 6.05
C TYR A 19 -3.12 6.12 6.04
N LEU A 20 -1.90 5.58 6.19
CA LEU A 20 -1.66 4.18 6.50
C LEU A 20 -1.26 4.07 7.97
N GLU A 21 -1.98 3.25 8.72
CA GLU A 21 -1.71 2.93 10.12
C GLU A 21 -1.15 1.51 10.23
N ALA A 22 -0.07 1.36 10.97
CA ALA A 22 0.58 0.11 11.28
C ALA A 22 -0.19 -0.67 12.38
N PRO A 23 0.01 -1.99 12.50
CA PRO A 23 -0.58 -2.78 13.59
C PRO A 23 -0.26 -2.25 15.00
N ALA A 24 0.92 -1.64 15.18
CA ALA A 24 1.35 -1.04 16.44
C ALA A 24 0.89 0.42 16.63
N GLY A 25 0.02 0.93 15.74
CA GLY A 25 -0.65 2.23 15.87
C GLY A 25 0.10 3.44 15.31
N GLN A 26 1.35 3.26 14.83
CA GLN A 26 2.04 4.33 14.10
C GLN A 26 1.32 4.61 12.78
N ARG A 27 1.30 5.86 12.34
CA ARG A 27 0.63 6.24 11.08
C ARG A 27 1.45 7.22 10.26
N THR A 28 1.27 7.16 8.95
CA THR A 28 1.87 8.10 7.99
C THR A 28 0.81 8.53 6.97
N GLU A 29 0.74 9.83 6.68
CA GLU A 29 -0.11 10.34 5.60
C GLU A 29 0.39 9.83 4.25
N LEU A 30 -0.51 9.51 3.34
CA LEU A 30 -0.19 9.08 1.99
C LEU A 30 -0.49 10.21 0.99
N THR A 31 0.37 10.36 -0.01
CA THR A 31 0.02 11.13 -1.21
C THR A 31 -1.12 10.43 -1.96
N SER A 32 -1.81 11.14 -2.87
CA SER A 32 -2.88 10.53 -3.68
C SER A 32 -2.43 9.28 -4.45
N LEU A 33 -1.20 9.30 -4.98
CA LEU A 33 -0.66 8.16 -5.73
C LEU A 33 -0.33 6.97 -4.81
N GLU A 34 0.28 7.22 -3.66
CA GLU A 34 0.56 6.19 -2.66
C GLU A 34 -0.73 5.59 -2.10
N PHE A 35 -1.75 6.42 -1.85
CA PHE A 35 -3.06 5.98 -1.40
C PHE A 35 -3.72 5.05 -2.42
N ASN A 36 -3.78 5.46 -3.70
CA ASN A 36 -4.34 4.61 -4.76
C ASN A 36 -3.55 3.29 -4.90
N PHE A 37 -2.23 3.37 -4.80
CA PHE A 37 -1.37 2.20 -4.81
C PHE A 37 -1.66 1.24 -3.66
N ILE A 38 -1.81 1.71 -2.41
CA ILE A 38 -2.13 0.82 -1.28
C ILE A 38 -3.57 0.31 -1.35
N LYS A 39 -4.51 1.15 -1.82
CA LYS A 39 -5.94 0.83 -1.93
C LYS A 39 -6.20 -0.39 -2.81
N ILE A 40 -5.45 -0.59 -3.90
CA ILE A 40 -5.66 -1.76 -4.77
C ILE A 40 -5.44 -3.07 -4.01
N PHE A 41 -4.44 -3.14 -3.13
CA PHE A 41 -4.17 -4.32 -2.31
C PHE A 41 -5.23 -4.52 -1.23
N ALA A 42 -5.78 -3.44 -0.68
CA ALA A 42 -6.88 -3.53 0.29
C ALA A 42 -8.18 -4.09 -0.32
N MET A 43 -8.28 -4.11 -1.65
CA MET A 43 -9.40 -4.65 -2.43
C MET A 43 -9.09 -6.02 -3.05
N THR A 44 -7.88 -6.55 -2.81
CA THR A 44 -7.39 -7.82 -3.37
C THR A 44 -7.24 -8.84 -2.23
N GLU A 45 -7.24 -10.15 -2.53
CA GLU A 45 -6.99 -11.17 -1.51
C GLU A 45 -5.60 -11.00 -0.88
N MET A 46 -5.46 -11.34 0.40
CA MET A 46 -4.19 -11.23 1.11
C MET A 46 -3.11 -12.09 0.44
N GLY A 47 -1.94 -11.50 0.17
CA GLY A 47 -0.82 -12.16 -0.50
C GLY A 47 -1.00 -12.36 -2.01
N GLU A 48 -2.16 -12.02 -2.58
CA GLU A 48 -2.34 -12.09 -4.03
C GLU A 48 -1.56 -10.97 -4.72
N ALA A 49 -0.94 -11.33 -5.85
CA ALA A 49 -0.11 -10.44 -6.62
C ALA A 49 -0.97 -9.56 -7.54
N VAL A 50 -0.83 -8.25 -7.41
CA VAL A 50 -1.39 -7.27 -8.33
C VAL A 50 -0.34 -6.92 -9.38
N SER A 51 -0.71 -7.05 -10.65
CA SER A 51 0.20 -6.78 -11.76
C SER A 51 0.54 -5.31 -11.92
N ARG A 52 1.72 -5.03 -12.48
CA ARG A 52 2.13 -3.65 -12.82
C ARG A 52 1.10 -2.99 -13.74
N LYS A 53 0.50 -3.75 -14.66
CA LYS A 53 -0.57 -3.29 -15.54
C LYS A 53 -1.80 -2.84 -14.74
N GLN A 54 -2.30 -3.67 -13.83
CA GLN A 54 -3.45 -3.31 -12.97
C GLN A 54 -3.15 -2.08 -12.11
N ILE A 55 -1.93 -1.98 -11.56
CA ILE A 55 -1.50 -0.84 -10.76
C ILE A 55 -1.50 0.45 -11.59
N VAL A 56 -0.87 0.43 -12.78
CA VAL A 56 -0.83 1.60 -13.66
C VAL A 56 -2.23 2.01 -14.11
N GLN A 57 -3.09 1.04 -14.46
CA GLN A 57 -4.48 1.31 -14.80
C GLN A 57 -5.26 1.93 -13.63
N SER A 58 -4.96 1.54 -12.38
CA SER A 58 -5.57 2.17 -11.18
C SER A 58 -5.16 3.62 -10.98
N PHE A 59 -4.04 4.04 -11.59
CA PHE A 59 -3.61 5.44 -11.61
C PHE A 59 -4.32 6.25 -12.72
N GLY A 60 -5.14 5.60 -13.56
CA GLY A 60 -5.76 6.22 -14.73
C GLY A 60 -4.81 6.37 -15.92
N GLU A 61 -3.68 5.66 -15.91
CA GLU A 61 -2.61 5.77 -16.89
C GLU A 61 -2.63 4.55 -17.83
N ASP A 62 -2.10 4.71 -19.04
CA ASP A 62 -1.94 3.60 -19.99
C ASP A 62 -0.62 2.86 -19.75
N TYR A 63 -0.68 1.55 -19.57
CA TYR A 63 0.49 0.72 -19.23
C TYR A 63 1.59 0.72 -20.30
N LEU A 64 1.23 0.84 -21.58
CA LEU A 64 2.20 0.80 -22.69
C LEU A 64 2.96 2.13 -22.83
N SER A 65 2.35 3.23 -22.42
CA SER A 65 2.99 4.56 -22.42
C SER A 65 3.58 4.99 -21.07
N TYR A 66 3.20 4.34 -19.97
CA TYR A 66 3.67 4.67 -18.63
C TYR A 66 5.15 4.30 -18.41
N ASP A 67 5.94 5.27 -17.94
CA ASP A 67 7.31 5.03 -17.50
C ASP A 67 7.35 4.13 -16.25
N GLN A 68 7.72 2.87 -16.47
CA GLN A 68 7.80 1.85 -15.43
C GLN A 68 8.73 2.24 -14.26
N ASN A 69 9.74 3.08 -14.51
CA ASN A 69 10.64 3.56 -13.46
C ASN A 69 9.93 4.50 -12.47
N ARG A 70 8.83 5.16 -12.88
CA ARG A 70 8.00 5.98 -11.98
C ARG A 70 7.35 5.12 -10.90
N LEU A 71 6.82 3.95 -11.28
CA LEU A 71 6.25 2.99 -10.32
C LEU A 71 7.31 2.49 -9.34
N ASP A 72 8.47 2.06 -9.83
CA ASP A 72 9.55 1.56 -8.97
C ASP A 72 10.10 2.65 -8.04
N THR A 73 10.25 3.88 -8.55
CA THR A 73 10.68 5.03 -7.75
C THR A 73 9.65 5.36 -6.67
N MET A 74 8.36 5.35 -7.00
CA MET A 74 7.29 5.59 -6.03
C MET A 74 7.30 4.50 -4.94
N VAL A 75 7.38 3.22 -5.32
CA VAL A 75 7.43 2.11 -4.36
C VAL A 75 8.66 2.22 -3.44
N ARG A 76 9.83 2.55 -4.00
CA ARG A 76 11.05 2.75 -3.21
C ARG A 76 10.89 3.90 -2.22
N ARG A 77 10.32 5.03 -2.65
CA ARG A 77 10.07 6.19 -1.78
C ARG A 77 9.07 5.87 -0.69
N LEU A 78 8.00 5.15 -1.01
CA LEU A 78 6.99 4.71 -0.05
C LEU A 78 7.59 3.80 1.02
N ARG A 79 8.36 2.78 0.62
CA ARG A 79 9.09 1.90 1.56
C ARG A 79 10.00 2.70 2.50
N LYS A 80 10.81 3.61 1.94
CA LYS A 80 11.71 4.46 2.73
C LYS A 80 10.96 5.40 3.67
N LYS A 81 9.86 6.02 3.19
CA LYS A 81 9.01 6.91 3.98
C LYS A 81 8.45 6.18 5.20
N ILE A 82 7.86 5.00 4.99
CA ILE A 82 7.28 4.16 6.05
C ILE A 82 8.35 3.75 7.06
N ASP A 83 9.50 3.25 6.59
CA ASP A 83 10.62 2.88 7.44
C ASP A 83 11.11 4.07 8.29
N SER A 84 11.31 5.24 7.67
CA SER A 84 11.81 6.43 8.35
C SER A 84 10.83 7.06 9.35
N GLN A 85 9.51 6.98 9.09
CA GLN A 85 8.50 7.65 9.92
C GLN A 85 7.90 6.73 10.99
N MET A 86 7.84 5.42 10.72
CA MET A 86 7.19 4.45 11.60
C MET A 86 8.17 3.41 12.17
N GLY A 87 9.42 3.36 11.70
CA GLY A 87 10.43 2.41 12.20
C GLY A 87 10.15 0.96 11.84
N ILE A 88 9.28 0.73 10.85
CA ILE A 88 8.84 -0.60 10.41
C ILE A 88 8.90 -0.70 8.90
N LYS A 89 9.14 -1.91 8.39
CA LYS A 89 9.11 -2.17 6.95
C LYS A 89 7.67 -2.31 6.48
N LEU A 90 7.34 -1.67 5.36
CA LEU A 90 6.10 -1.94 4.66
C LEU A 90 6.12 -3.40 4.15
N PRO A 91 5.13 -4.24 4.47
CA PRO A 91 5.04 -5.63 4.03
C PRO A 91 4.59 -5.70 2.56
N LEU A 92 5.33 -5.04 1.69
CA LEU A 92 5.08 -5.01 0.25
C LEU A 92 6.16 -5.85 -0.43
N ASN A 93 5.75 -6.99 -1.02
CA ASN A 93 6.65 -7.89 -1.71
C ASN A 93 6.72 -7.55 -3.20
N THR A 94 7.91 -7.75 -3.79
CA THR A 94 8.08 -7.67 -5.23
C THR A 94 8.03 -9.08 -5.80
N GLU A 95 6.91 -9.40 -6.44
CA GLU A 95 6.67 -10.69 -7.09
C GLU A 95 7.27 -10.62 -8.48
N ARG A 96 8.48 -11.19 -8.67
CA ARG A 96 9.19 -11.11 -9.96
C ARG A 96 8.26 -11.50 -11.10
N VAL A 97 8.23 -10.69 -12.16
CA VAL A 97 7.35 -10.83 -13.34
C VAL A 97 5.86 -10.61 -13.07
N ARG A 98 5.34 -10.96 -11.89
CA ARG A 98 3.91 -10.87 -11.56
C ARG A 98 3.48 -9.49 -11.08
N GLY A 99 4.35 -8.71 -10.43
CA GLY A 99 4.04 -7.37 -9.92
C GLY A 99 4.38 -7.23 -8.44
N PHE A 100 3.39 -6.89 -7.61
CA PHE A 100 3.56 -6.69 -6.18
C PHE A 100 2.46 -7.39 -5.40
N SER A 101 2.74 -7.82 -4.17
CA SER A 101 1.73 -8.35 -3.25
C SER A 101 1.88 -7.65 -1.89
N PHE A 102 0.79 -7.60 -1.13
CA PHE A 102 0.80 -7.13 0.25
C PHE A 102 0.83 -8.35 1.18
N GLY A 103 1.90 -8.49 1.94
CA GLY A 103 2.25 -9.68 2.70
C GLY A 103 1.71 -9.71 4.13
N ASP A 104 0.80 -8.81 4.47
CA ASP A 104 0.18 -8.72 5.80
C ASP A 104 -1.32 -8.39 5.65
N ILE A 105 -2.08 -8.44 6.73
CA ILE A 105 -3.49 -8.04 6.74
C ILE A 105 -3.58 -6.54 6.49
N LEU A 106 -4.40 -6.14 5.52
CA LEU A 106 -4.67 -4.74 5.17
C LEU A 106 -6.19 -4.47 5.21
N ILE A 107 -6.61 -3.63 6.16
CA ILE A 107 -8.01 -3.35 6.47
C ILE A 107 -8.36 -1.95 5.99
N ILE A 108 -9.53 -1.80 5.36
CA ILE A 108 -10.09 -0.48 5.03
C ILE A 108 -10.74 0.11 6.29
N ASP A 109 -10.28 1.29 6.72
CA ASP A 109 -10.90 2.09 7.79
C ASP A 109 -11.71 3.23 7.14
N PRO A 110 -13.05 3.18 7.18
CA PRO A 110 -13.91 4.13 6.47
C PRO A 110 -13.76 5.59 6.94
#